data_AF-A0AAV7DS74-F1
#
_entry.id   AF-A0AAV7DS74-F1
#
_cell.length_a   1.000
_cell.length_b   1.000
_cell.length_c   1.000
_cell.angle_alpha   90.00
_cell.angle_beta   90.00
_cell.angle_gamma   90.00
#
_symmetry.space_group_name_H-M   'P 1'
#
loop_
_entity.id
_entity.type
_entity.pdbx_description
1 polymer ?
#
loop_
_entity_poly.entity_id
_entity_poly.type
_entity_poly.pdbx_seq_one_letter_code
_entity_poly.pdbx_strand_id
1 'polypeptide(L)'
;MAAAGPRALLLFSDDSVEAQYRDGARLRLSACGSEFMYERPQPGAHPARSKERARHRTEYATSSCREQVLQALNFRNTFSCRPFLPSSLVAPDKVVTLLAEISEVTWPAVEDGAGCVTRLEDGSVRVSSLDAHAHFYMNALQREITVKFLCQLSSAPCPAETPTHKQNAEVTAAGVIATRNQNRSKYSSSALQEESRSCLTKHSLQYTWLLQRFSVADCPQAFHYPMGLALQHHRDSQGDITQSVDTEDITTSSDEGRRVSALPRALPLTCTATHLHRLSFCKFSLEEDDALAVNPLSLKVVMSDGVLYRFIWTEPTGEIHRRWVCFYLGG
;
A
#
# COMPACT_ATOMS: atom_id res chain seq x y z
N MET A 1 4.96 24.51 14.11
CA MET A 1 4.73 24.98 12.72
C MET A 1 3.96 23.89 12.02
N ALA A 2 2.81 24.22 11.40
CA ALA A 2 2.08 23.27 10.58
C ALA A 2 2.95 22.83 9.39
N ALA A 3 2.89 21.56 9.00
CA ALA A 3 3.62 21.10 7.82
C ALA A 3 3.04 21.75 6.56
N ALA A 4 3.90 22.18 5.65
CA ALA A 4 3.45 22.67 4.35
C ALA A 4 2.80 21.53 3.58
N GLY A 5 1.57 21.75 3.10
CA GLY A 5 0.90 20.79 2.23
C GLY A 5 1.66 20.58 0.92
N PRO A 6 1.44 19.45 0.23
CA PRO A 6 2.07 19.19 -1.05
C PRO A 6 1.53 20.18 -2.09
N ARG A 7 2.44 20.76 -2.88
CA ARG A 7 2.12 21.48 -4.12
C ARG A 7 1.94 20.48 -5.25
N ALA A 8 2.83 19.49 -5.34
CA ALA A 8 2.75 18.42 -6.31
C ALA A 8 3.24 17.08 -5.73
N LEU A 9 2.61 15.98 -6.15
CA LEU A 9 3.01 14.60 -5.88
C LEU A 9 3.03 13.83 -7.20
N LEU A 10 4.14 13.18 -7.51
CA LEU A 10 4.35 12.44 -8.75
C LEU A 10 4.65 11.00 -8.40
N LEU A 11 3.78 10.09 -8.82
CA LEU A 11 4.00 8.65 -8.74
C LEU A 11 4.46 8.17 -10.11
N PHE A 12 5.59 7.49 -10.14
CA PHE A 12 6.14 6.89 -11.36
C PHE A 12 5.67 5.46 -11.54
N SER A 13 5.89 4.90 -12.73
CA SER A 13 5.52 3.53 -13.09
C SER A 13 6.21 2.46 -12.24
N ASP A 14 7.36 2.78 -11.64
CA ASP A 14 8.06 1.92 -10.69
C ASP A 14 7.56 2.06 -9.24
N ASP A 15 6.46 2.79 -9.01
CA ASP A 15 5.90 3.12 -7.70
C ASP A 15 6.78 4.02 -6.80
N SER A 16 7.84 4.63 -7.36
CA SER A 16 8.58 5.68 -6.66
C SER A 16 7.77 6.98 -6.63
N VAL A 17 7.92 7.79 -5.57
CA VAL A 17 7.22 9.07 -5.44
C VAL A 17 8.20 10.23 -5.39
N GLU A 18 7.91 11.31 -6.10
CA GLU A 18 8.52 12.61 -5.87
C GLU A 18 7.46 13.60 -5.38
N ALA A 19 7.78 14.36 -4.34
CA ALA A 19 6.92 15.35 -3.75
C ALA A 19 7.60 16.72 -3.73
N GLN A 20 6.83 17.75 -4.06
CA GLN A 20 7.20 19.16 -3.91
C GLN A 20 6.20 19.82 -2.97
N TYR A 21 6.70 20.49 -1.93
CA TYR A 21 5.87 21.10 -0.89
C TYR A 21 5.83 22.63 -1.06
N ARG A 22 4.81 23.25 -0.47
CA ARG A 22 4.59 24.71 -0.56
C ARG A 22 5.69 25.54 0.12
N ASP A 23 6.42 24.97 1.06
CA ASP A 23 7.61 25.57 1.68
C ASP A 23 8.88 25.43 0.82
N GLY A 24 8.74 24.89 -0.40
CA GLY A 24 9.85 24.60 -1.31
C GLY A 24 10.63 23.33 -0.97
N ALA A 25 10.26 22.59 0.08
CA ALA A 25 10.87 21.31 0.36
C ALA A 25 10.57 20.28 -0.74
N ARG A 26 11.47 19.32 -0.89
CA ARG A 26 11.34 18.22 -1.85
C ARG A 26 11.58 16.90 -1.15
N LEU A 27 10.85 15.87 -1.56
CA LEU A 27 11.01 14.52 -1.04
C LEU A 27 10.99 13.51 -2.18
N ARG A 28 11.91 12.54 -2.16
CA ARG A 28 11.91 11.39 -3.06
C ARG A 28 11.76 10.13 -2.23
N LEU A 29 10.73 9.34 -2.49
CA LEU A 29 10.43 8.07 -1.83
C LEU A 29 10.78 6.93 -2.80
N SER A 30 11.42 5.88 -2.30
CA SER A 30 11.75 4.70 -3.11
C SER A 30 10.50 3.95 -3.57
N ALA A 31 10.66 3.18 -4.64
CA ALA A 31 9.63 2.31 -5.21
C ALA A 31 8.92 1.42 -4.19
N CYS A 32 9.65 0.91 -3.19
CA CYS A 32 9.10 0.05 -2.14
C CYS A 32 8.61 0.82 -0.90
N GLY A 33 8.78 2.14 -0.85
CA GLY A 33 8.41 2.99 0.28
C GLY A 33 9.36 2.95 1.48
N SER A 34 10.35 2.05 1.51
CA SER A 34 11.20 1.84 2.70
C SER A 34 12.26 2.92 2.93
N GLU A 35 12.63 3.67 1.89
CA GLU A 35 13.66 4.71 1.96
C GLU A 35 13.18 6.01 1.34
N PHE A 36 13.66 7.12 1.88
CA PHE A 36 13.40 8.44 1.32
C PHE A 36 14.64 9.34 1.37
N MET A 37 14.59 10.41 0.59
CA MET A 37 15.51 11.54 0.63
C MET A 37 14.69 12.81 0.77
N TYR A 38 15.10 13.73 1.63
CA TYR A 38 14.39 14.97 1.91
C TYR A 38 15.34 16.17 1.80
N GLU A 39 14.94 17.17 1.02
CA GLU A 39 15.68 18.43 0.85
C GLU A 39 14.81 19.60 1.28
N ARG A 40 15.36 20.49 2.12
CA ARG A 40 14.75 21.79 2.43
C ARG A 40 15.53 22.93 1.77
N PRO A 41 14.84 23.97 1.28
CA PRO A 41 15.50 25.22 0.94
C PRO A 41 16.18 25.80 2.19
N GLN A 42 17.46 26.13 2.10
CA GLN A 42 18.17 26.87 3.14
C GLN A 42 18.29 28.34 2.67
N PRO A 43 17.68 29.30 3.38
CA PRO A 43 17.83 30.72 3.06
C PRO A 43 19.32 31.13 3.10
N GLY A 44 19.81 31.74 2.03
CA GLY A 44 21.21 32.22 1.95
C GLY A 44 22.26 31.15 1.65
N ALA A 45 21.87 29.91 1.32
CA ALA A 45 22.84 28.90 0.90
C ALA A 45 23.38 29.19 -0.52
N HIS A 46 24.72 29.22 -0.65
CA HIS A 46 25.40 29.41 -1.93
C HIS A 46 25.08 28.25 -2.90
N PRO A 47 24.82 28.49 -4.19
CA PRO A 47 24.43 27.46 -5.18
C PRO A 47 25.41 26.27 -5.27
N ALA A 48 26.68 26.47 -4.95
CA ALA A 48 27.73 25.44 -4.99
C ALA A 48 27.81 24.56 -3.73
N ARG A 49 27.12 24.90 -2.62
CA ARG A 49 27.12 24.06 -1.42
C ARG A 49 26.27 22.82 -1.70
N SER A 50 26.90 21.64 -1.69
CA SER A 50 26.17 20.39 -1.82
C SER A 50 25.09 20.33 -0.74
N LYS A 51 23.82 20.34 -1.14
CA LYS A 51 22.72 20.07 -0.23
C LYS A 51 22.99 18.72 0.44
N GLU A 52 22.88 18.64 1.75
CA GLU A 52 23.05 17.37 2.45
C GLU A 52 21.91 16.43 2.02
N ARG A 53 22.25 15.48 1.14
CA ARG A 53 21.32 14.52 0.55
C ARG A 53 21.47 13.20 1.29
N ALA A 54 20.96 13.17 2.51
CA ALA A 54 20.96 11.95 3.30
C ALA A 54 19.79 11.06 2.86
N ARG A 55 20.11 9.78 2.66
CA ARG A 55 19.13 8.72 2.49
C ARG A 55 18.71 8.26 3.87
N HIS A 56 17.40 8.21 4.12
CA HIS A 56 16.82 7.82 5.39
C HIS A 56 15.90 6.64 5.20
N ARG A 57 15.76 5.80 6.23
CA ARG A 57 14.68 4.82 6.28
C ARG A 57 13.37 5.49 6.67
N THR A 58 12.30 5.16 5.96
CA THR A 58 10.97 5.73 6.17
C THR A 58 10.44 5.47 7.58
N GLU A 59 10.70 4.29 8.15
CA GLU A 59 10.32 3.94 9.53
C GLU A 59 10.93 4.89 10.60
N TYR A 60 12.04 5.57 10.28
CA TYR A 60 12.78 6.46 11.17
C TYR A 60 12.63 7.93 10.78
N ALA A 61 11.57 8.29 10.06
CA ALA A 61 11.29 9.68 9.73
C ALA A 61 11.24 10.55 11.00
N THR A 62 12.07 11.59 11.02
CA THR A 62 12.20 12.51 12.15
C THR A 62 10.98 13.44 12.24
N SER A 63 10.72 14.00 13.43
CA SER A 63 9.64 14.98 13.63
C SER A 63 9.68 16.14 12.64
N SER A 64 10.87 16.51 12.17
CA SER A 64 11.04 17.58 11.19
C SER A 64 10.42 17.26 9.83
N CYS A 65 10.48 16.02 9.33
CA CYS A 65 10.00 15.66 7.98
C CYS A 65 8.88 14.61 7.97
N ARG A 66 8.45 14.15 9.14
CA ARG A 66 7.49 13.04 9.30
C ARG A 66 6.19 13.27 8.53
N GLU A 67 5.63 14.47 8.60
CA GLU A 67 4.36 14.77 7.94
C GLU A 67 4.49 14.73 6.41
N GLN A 68 5.59 15.27 5.87
CA GLN A 68 5.92 15.17 4.44
C GLN A 68 6.08 13.70 4.02
N VAL A 69 6.80 12.91 4.81
CA VAL A 69 6.95 11.47 4.55
C VAL A 69 5.59 10.77 4.55
N LEU A 70 4.71 11.07 5.51
CA LEU A 70 3.36 10.50 5.58
C LEU A 70 2.51 10.89 4.36
N GLN A 71 2.55 12.14 3.91
CA GLN A 71 1.82 12.59 2.72
C GLN A 71 2.29 11.86 1.46
N ALA A 72 3.60 11.75 1.23
CA ALA A 72 4.15 11.02 0.10
C ALA A 72 3.87 9.51 0.17
N LEU A 73 3.97 8.90 1.37
CA LEU A 73 3.74 7.48 1.58
C LEU A 73 2.26 7.11 1.42
N ASN A 74 1.34 7.94 1.93
CA ASN A 74 -0.10 7.77 1.73
C ASN A 74 -0.45 7.83 0.24
N PHE A 75 0.08 8.83 -0.48
CA PHE A 75 -0.11 8.92 -1.92
C PHE A 75 0.40 7.69 -2.67
N ARG A 76 1.61 7.21 -2.34
CA ARG A 76 2.12 5.93 -2.88
C ARG A 76 1.15 4.78 -2.59
N ASN A 77 0.80 4.57 -1.32
CA ASN A 77 -0.01 3.44 -0.90
C ASN A 77 -1.42 3.46 -1.51
N THR A 78 -1.97 4.63 -1.84
CA THR A 78 -3.27 4.76 -2.52
C THR A 78 -3.27 4.27 -3.97
N PHE A 79 -2.14 4.34 -4.67
CA PHE A 79 -2.08 4.04 -6.11
C PHE A 79 -1.11 2.90 -6.48
N SER A 80 -0.32 2.39 -5.53
CA SER A 80 0.56 1.24 -5.70
C SER A 80 -0.13 -0.05 -5.27
N CYS A 81 0.14 -1.16 -5.97
CA CYS A 81 -0.50 -2.45 -5.72
C CYS A 81 -0.16 -3.00 -4.33
N ARG A 82 1.08 -2.76 -3.85
CA ARG A 82 1.55 -3.21 -2.53
C ARG A 82 1.92 -2.02 -1.65
N PRO A 83 1.21 -1.82 -0.52
CA PRO A 83 1.49 -0.70 0.37
C PRO A 83 2.72 -0.97 1.23
N PHE A 84 3.32 0.09 1.78
CA PHE A 84 4.34 0.01 2.82
C PHE A 84 3.80 0.70 4.07
N LEU A 85 3.65 -0.07 5.16
CA LEU A 85 2.89 0.29 6.35
C LEU A 85 3.71 0.04 7.63
N PRO A 86 4.79 0.78 7.87
CA PRO A 86 5.57 0.62 9.09
C PRO A 86 4.73 1.07 10.29
N SER A 87 4.68 0.25 11.34
CA SER A 87 3.89 0.53 12.54
C SER A 87 4.27 1.86 13.22
N SER A 88 5.53 2.28 13.12
CA SER A 88 6.02 3.56 13.64
C SER A 88 5.39 4.79 12.96
N LEU A 89 4.78 4.64 11.79
CA LEU A 89 4.10 5.70 11.04
C LEU A 89 2.56 5.60 11.10
N VAL A 90 2.01 4.51 11.61
CA VAL A 90 0.56 4.34 11.80
C VAL A 90 0.16 4.90 13.15
N ALA A 91 -0.89 5.70 13.18
CA ALA A 91 -1.40 6.26 14.44
C ALA A 91 -1.96 5.13 15.33
N PRO A 92 -1.66 5.09 16.65
CA PRO A 92 -2.05 3.96 17.51
C PRO A 92 -3.56 3.68 17.55
N ASP A 93 -4.38 4.72 17.43
CA ASP A 93 -5.85 4.65 17.37
C ASP A 93 -6.37 4.01 16.07
N LYS A 94 -5.52 3.91 15.04
CA LYS A 94 -5.84 3.30 13.74
C LYS A 94 -5.31 1.87 13.63
N VAL A 95 -4.68 1.33 14.67
CA VAL A 95 -4.16 -0.03 14.69
C VAL A 95 -5.23 -0.98 15.22
N VAL A 96 -5.58 -1.98 14.42
CA VAL A 96 -6.47 -3.08 14.81
C VAL A 96 -5.60 -4.30 15.09
N THR A 97 -5.81 -4.95 16.24
CA THR A 97 -5.08 -6.16 16.63
C THR A 97 -5.99 -7.37 16.52
N LEU A 98 -5.58 -8.37 15.75
CA LEU A 98 -6.35 -9.59 15.48
C LEU A 98 -5.50 -10.83 15.77
N LEU A 99 -6.17 -11.97 15.98
CA LEU A 99 -5.51 -13.26 16.23
C LEU A 99 -5.40 -14.15 14.98
N ALA A 100 -6.13 -13.80 13.92
CA ALA A 100 -6.15 -14.53 12.66
C ALA A 100 -5.60 -13.67 11.52
N GLU A 101 -4.94 -14.31 10.56
CA GLU A 101 -4.49 -13.64 9.35
C GLU A 101 -5.69 -13.38 8.44
N ILE A 102 -5.84 -12.14 7.97
CA ILE A 102 -6.80 -11.77 6.93
C ILE A 102 -6.04 -11.61 5.64
N SER A 103 -6.18 -12.60 4.76
CA SER A 103 -5.56 -12.61 3.43
C SER A 103 -6.58 -12.51 2.30
N GLU A 104 -7.86 -12.76 2.60
CA GLU A 104 -8.96 -12.72 1.63
C GLU A 104 -10.26 -12.25 2.28
N VAL A 105 -11.20 -11.82 1.44
CA VAL A 105 -12.55 -11.39 1.84
C VAL A 105 -13.58 -11.99 0.91
N THR A 106 -14.78 -12.23 1.44
CA THR A 106 -15.91 -12.77 0.66
C THR A 106 -16.97 -11.69 0.44
N TRP A 107 -17.39 -11.51 -0.80
CA TRP A 107 -18.43 -10.57 -1.22
C TRP A 107 -19.83 -11.21 -1.19
N PRO A 108 -20.90 -10.42 -1.02
CA PRO A 108 -22.27 -10.94 -1.05
C PRO A 108 -22.62 -11.54 -2.41
N ALA A 109 -23.59 -12.45 -2.45
CA ALA A 109 -24.15 -12.89 -3.71
C ALA A 109 -25.03 -11.78 -4.29
N VAL A 110 -25.37 -11.88 -5.56
CA VAL A 110 -26.37 -11.00 -6.19
C VAL A 110 -27.70 -11.08 -5.43
N GLU A 111 -28.12 -12.29 -5.04
CA GLU A 111 -29.38 -12.56 -4.34
C GLU A 111 -29.33 -12.18 -2.84
N ASP A 112 -28.16 -12.36 -2.20
CA ASP A 112 -27.95 -12.08 -0.77
C ASP A 112 -27.48 -10.64 -0.51
N GLY A 113 -27.57 -9.74 -1.50
CA GLY A 113 -27.02 -8.39 -1.45
C GLY A 113 -27.70 -7.44 -0.46
N ALA A 114 -28.79 -7.85 0.17
CA ALA A 114 -29.58 -7.04 1.10
C ALA A 114 -28.69 -6.51 2.25
N GLY A 115 -28.50 -5.18 2.28
CA GLY A 115 -27.70 -4.48 3.29
C GLY A 115 -26.19 -4.43 3.04
N CYS A 116 -25.65 -5.29 2.16
CA CYS A 116 -24.22 -5.29 1.80
C CYS A 116 -23.93 -4.36 0.61
N VAL A 117 -24.89 -4.17 -0.28
CA VAL A 117 -24.84 -3.18 -1.37
C VAL A 117 -25.73 -2.01 -1.02
N THR A 118 -25.17 -0.80 -0.98
CA THR A 118 -25.88 0.41 -0.58
C THR A 118 -25.49 1.59 -1.46
N ARG A 119 -26.47 2.32 -1.97
CA ARG A 119 -26.25 3.63 -2.58
C ARG A 119 -26.06 4.69 -1.51
N LEU A 120 -25.02 5.51 -1.66
CA LEU A 120 -24.72 6.63 -0.76
C LEU A 120 -25.36 7.92 -1.26
N GLU A 121 -25.42 8.94 -0.40
CA GLU A 121 -26.03 10.24 -0.69
C GLU A 121 -25.37 10.98 -1.86
N ASP A 122 -24.06 10.80 -2.05
CA ASP A 122 -23.28 11.34 -3.17
C ASP A 122 -23.51 10.59 -4.50
N GLY A 123 -24.42 9.61 -4.51
CA GLY A 123 -24.77 8.80 -5.67
C GLY A 123 -23.81 7.65 -5.97
N SER A 124 -22.72 7.50 -5.19
CA SER A 124 -21.81 6.37 -5.25
C SER A 124 -22.46 5.09 -4.72
N VAL A 125 -21.94 3.93 -5.14
CA VAL A 125 -22.39 2.62 -4.66
C VAL A 125 -21.29 1.99 -3.82
N ARG A 126 -21.64 1.57 -2.61
CA ARG A 126 -20.77 0.79 -1.71
C ARG A 126 -21.19 -0.67 -1.72
N VAL A 127 -20.23 -1.57 -1.88
CA VAL A 127 -20.36 -3.02 -1.66
C VAL A 127 -19.47 -3.37 -0.47
N SER A 128 -20.01 -3.99 0.58
CA SER A 128 -19.24 -4.44 1.75
C SER A 128 -19.01 -5.93 1.69
N SER A 129 -17.83 -6.40 2.10
CA SER A 129 -17.58 -7.82 2.30
C SER A 129 -18.40 -8.36 3.48
N LEU A 130 -18.71 -9.65 3.46
CA LEU A 130 -19.52 -10.33 4.49
C LEU A 130 -18.86 -10.30 5.87
N ASP A 131 -17.52 -10.29 5.90
CA ASP A 131 -16.70 -10.21 7.10
C ASP A 131 -16.37 -8.77 7.52
N ALA A 132 -16.85 -7.78 6.77
CA ALA A 132 -16.59 -6.36 6.97
C ALA A 132 -15.09 -5.98 7.03
N HIS A 133 -14.20 -6.77 6.44
CA HIS A 133 -12.78 -6.45 6.31
C HIS A 133 -12.44 -5.66 5.03
N ALA A 134 -13.39 -5.52 4.10
CA ALA A 134 -13.25 -4.70 2.91
C ALA A 134 -14.56 -4.03 2.49
N HIS A 135 -14.43 -2.88 1.87
CA HIS A 135 -15.51 -2.12 1.25
C HIS A 135 -15.03 -1.63 -0.12
N PHE A 136 -15.83 -1.90 -1.13
CA PHE A 136 -15.66 -1.41 -2.48
C PHE A 136 -16.61 -0.24 -2.71
N TYR A 137 -16.14 0.81 -3.35
CA TYR A 137 -16.90 2.00 -3.70
C TYR A 137 -16.75 2.29 -5.18
N MET A 138 -17.86 2.47 -5.87
CA MET A 138 -17.91 2.97 -7.24
C MET A 138 -18.49 4.37 -7.21
N ASN A 139 -17.78 5.35 -7.77
CA ASN A 139 -18.29 6.71 -7.84
C ASN A 139 -19.53 6.80 -8.75
N ALA A 140 -20.34 7.86 -8.57
CA ALA A 140 -21.59 8.04 -9.31
C ALA A 140 -21.41 8.07 -10.84
N LEU A 141 -20.22 8.47 -11.32
CA LEU A 141 -19.87 8.54 -12.74
C LEU A 141 -19.34 7.21 -13.31
N GLN A 142 -19.16 6.18 -12.48
CA GLN A 142 -18.64 4.86 -12.86
C GLN A 142 -17.29 4.94 -13.60
N ARG A 143 -16.42 5.87 -13.20
CA ARG A 143 -15.07 6.05 -13.77
C ARG A 143 -13.96 5.71 -12.80
N GLU A 144 -14.25 5.79 -11.51
CA GLU A 144 -13.27 5.55 -10.45
C GLU A 144 -13.84 4.60 -9.40
N ILE A 145 -12.96 3.71 -8.96
CA ILE A 145 -13.20 2.75 -7.90
C ILE A 145 -12.29 3.09 -6.73
N THR A 146 -12.84 3.01 -5.53
CA THR A 146 -12.08 3.08 -4.29
C THR A 146 -12.30 1.78 -3.52
N VAL A 147 -11.22 1.13 -3.09
CA VAL A 147 -11.29 -0.05 -2.23
C VAL A 147 -10.68 0.30 -0.88
N LYS A 148 -11.47 0.18 0.17
CA LYS A 148 -11.04 0.33 1.56
C LYS A 148 -10.96 -1.05 2.20
N PHE A 149 -9.81 -1.45 2.72
CA PHE A 149 -9.61 -2.79 3.27
C PHE A 149 -8.65 -2.79 4.45
N LEU A 150 -8.74 -3.85 5.26
CA LEU A 150 -7.83 -4.07 6.38
C LEU A 150 -6.52 -4.68 5.87
N CYS A 151 -5.40 -4.01 6.08
CA CYS A 151 -4.09 -4.45 5.60
C CYS A 151 -3.13 -4.66 6.78
N GLN A 152 -2.44 -5.80 6.79
CA GLN A 152 -1.45 -6.10 7.82
C GLN A 152 -0.28 -5.11 7.75
N LEU A 153 0.22 -4.68 8.92
CA LEU A 153 1.36 -3.78 8.98
C LEU A 153 2.63 -4.47 8.45
N SER A 154 3.53 -3.66 7.89
CA SER A 154 4.86 -4.11 7.46
C SER A 154 5.62 -4.67 8.66
N SER A 155 6.06 -5.92 8.54
CA SER A 155 6.89 -6.60 9.53
C SER A 155 8.29 -6.88 8.98
N ALA A 156 9.23 -7.13 9.88
CA ALA A 156 10.49 -7.74 9.48
C ALA A 156 10.21 -9.19 9.03
N PRO A 157 10.92 -9.71 8.02
CA PRO A 157 10.83 -11.12 7.67
C PRO A 157 11.14 -11.96 8.93
N CYS A 158 10.25 -12.87 9.31
CA CYS A 158 10.63 -13.89 10.29
C CYS A 158 11.84 -14.64 9.72
N PRO A 159 12.91 -14.87 10.50
CA PRO A 159 13.93 -15.82 10.08
C PRO A 159 13.22 -17.15 9.86
N ALA A 160 13.23 -17.63 8.62
CA ALA A 160 12.66 -18.93 8.28
C ALA A 160 13.30 -19.96 9.23
N GLU A 161 12.46 -20.76 9.88
CA GLU A 161 12.91 -21.93 10.62
C GLU A 161 13.74 -22.77 9.65
N THR A 162 15.06 -22.77 9.84
CA THR A 162 15.94 -23.68 9.09
C THR A 162 15.41 -25.09 9.32
N PRO A 163 15.05 -25.85 8.28
CA PRO A 163 14.71 -27.25 8.44
C PRO A 163 15.99 -27.94 8.90
N THR A 164 16.09 -28.20 10.21
CA THR A 164 17.14 -29.05 10.76
C THR A 164 16.84 -30.45 10.26
N HIS A 165 17.45 -30.78 9.13
CA HIS A 165 17.52 -32.12 8.59
C HIS A 165 18.29 -32.97 9.61
N LYS A 166 17.59 -33.53 10.60
CA LYS A 166 18.15 -34.56 11.48
C LYS A 166 18.33 -35.80 10.61
N GLN A 167 19.50 -35.93 9.99
CA GLN A 167 19.94 -37.22 9.48
C GLN A 167 20.24 -38.13 10.68
N ASN A 168 19.60 -39.28 10.66
CA ASN A 168 19.85 -40.40 11.56
C ASN A 168 21.32 -40.84 11.45
N ALA A 169 21.99 -40.97 12.58
CA ALA A 169 23.13 -41.85 12.75
C ALA A 169 22.97 -42.55 14.11
N GLU A 170 22.64 -43.84 14.07
CA GLU A 170 22.71 -44.75 15.19
C GLU A 170 24.17 -45.22 15.43
N VAL A 171 24.34 -45.81 16.63
CA VAL A 171 25.45 -46.66 17.14
C VAL A 171 26.78 -45.93 17.44
N THR A 172 27.47 -46.07 18.58
CA THR A 172 27.66 -47.17 19.55
C THR A 172 28.10 -46.65 20.94
N ALA A 173 27.87 -47.47 21.96
CA ALA A 173 28.29 -47.34 23.34
C ALA A 173 29.82 -47.32 23.58
N ALA A 174 30.26 -46.57 24.60
CA ALA A 174 31.24 -46.92 25.64
C ALA A 174 31.47 -45.71 26.55
N GLY A 175 31.68 -45.96 27.85
CA GLY A 175 31.60 -44.96 28.91
C GLY A 175 32.83 -44.08 29.10
N VAL A 176 32.75 -43.19 30.10
CA VAL A 176 33.71 -43.03 31.22
C VAL A 176 33.15 -41.94 32.16
N ILE A 177 33.39 -42.19 33.45
CA ILE A 177 32.85 -41.56 34.65
C ILE A 177 33.68 -40.35 35.08
N ALA A 178 32.99 -39.40 35.76
CA ALA A 178 33.47 -38.36 36.68
C ALA A 178 34.15 -37.12 36.04
N THR A 179 34.01 -35.89 36.56
CA THR A 179 33.95 -35.42 37.95
C THR A 179 33.29 -34.03 38.07
N ARG A 180 32.50 -33.86 39.15
CA ARG A 180 32.60 -32.79 40.17
C ARG A 180 32.72 -31.31 39.71
N ASN A 181 31.69 -30.51 39.98
CA ASN A 181 31.80 -29.45 41.00
C ASN A 181 30.44 -28.82 41.33
N GLN A 182 30.11 -28.86 42.63
CA GLN A 182 29.12 -28.00 43.27
C GLN A 182 29.70 -26.58 43.37
N ASN A 183 28.87 -25.56 43.11
CA ASN A 183 28.75 -24.39 43.99
C ASN A 183 27.59 -23.47 43.58
N ARG A 184 26.46 -23.67 44.27
CA ARG A 184 25.72 -22.63 45.03
C ARG A 184 25.83 -21.19 44.50
N SER A 185 24.78 -20.69 43.85
CA SER A 185 24.28 -19.36 44.19
C SER A 185 22.75 -19.32 44.06
N LYS A 186 22.13 -18.85 45.13
CA LYS A 186 20.70 -18.58 45.27
C LYS A 186 20.42 -17.26 44.55
N TYR A 187 19.71 -17.28 43.43
CA TYR A 187 18.81 -16.21 43.00
C TYR A 187 18.08 -16.63 41.72
N SER A 188 16.97 -15.95 41.41
CA SER A 188 16.12 -16.12 40.23
C SER A 188 14.96 -17.11 40.38
N SER A 189 13.95 -16.71 41.17
CA SER A 189 12.56 -17.11 40.93
C SER A 189 11.82 -16.10 40.03
N SER A 190 12.54 -15.32 39.21
CA SER A 190 11.94 -14.35 38.28
C SER A 190 11.98 -14.79 36.81
N ALA A 191 12.82 -15.76 36.44
CA ALA A 191 12.94 -16.22 35.05
C ALA A 191 11.73 -17.02 34.53
N LEU A 192 10.97 -17.68 35.41
CA LEU A 192 9.82 -18.50 35.01
C LEU A 192 8.52 -17.69 34.81
N GLN A 193 8.51 -16.41 35.18
CA GLN A 193 7.35 -15.53 35.01
C GLN A 193 7.45 -14.59 33.79
N GLU A 194 8.65 -14.40 33.24
CA GLU A 194 8.86 -13.69 31.96
C GLU A 194 8.64 -14.60 30.75
N GLU A 195 9.02 -15.88 30.81
CA GLU A 195 8.76 -16.82 29.70
C GLU A 195 7.26 -17.07 29.48
N SER A 196 6.47 -17.08 30.56
CA SER A 196 5.01 -17.24 30.51
C SER A 196 4.26 -16.01 29.96
N ARG A 197 4.90 -14.84 29.94
CA ARG A 197 4.38 -13.63 29.26
C ARG A 197 4.84 -13.52 27.81
N SER A 198 5.91 -14.23 27.43
CA SER A 198 6.50 -14.21 26.09
C SER A 198 5.77 -15.10 25.07
N CYS A 199 4.93 -16.04 25.53
CA CYS A 199 4.16 -16.93 24.65
C CYS A 199 2.80 -16.35 24.21
N LEU A 200 2.25 -15.38 24.93
CA LEU A 200 0.96 -14.75 24.61
C LEU A 200 1.06 -13.62 23.57
N THR A 201 2.26 -13.13 23.26
CA THR A 201 2.49 -12.04 22.28
C THR A 201 2.84 -12.53 20.87
N LYS A 202 2.94 -13.86 20.64
CA LYS A 202 3.36 -14.42 19.35
C LYS A 202 2.23 -14.59 18.32
N HIS A 203 0.98 -14.33 18.70
CA HIS A 203 -0.19 -14.58 17.85
C HIS A 203 -1.03 -13.33 17.55
N SER A 204 -0.60 -12.14 17.99
CA SER A 204 -1.29 -10.91 17.64
C SER A 204 -0.73 -10.30 16.35
N LEU A 205 -1.59 -10.15 15.36
CA LEU A 205 -1.30 -9.52 14.08
C LEU A 205 -1.88 -8.11 14.09
N GLN A 206 -1.07 -7.13 13.67
CA GLN A 206 -1.47 -5.74 13.62
C GLN A 206 -1.89 -5.35 12.20
N TYR A 207 -2.98 -4.61 12.10
CA TYR A 207 -3.57 -4.13 10.86
C TYR A 207 -3.91 -2.66 10.94
N THR A 208 -4.11 -2.05 9.77
CA THR A 208 -4.75 -0.74 9.65
C THR A 208 -5.62 -0.68 8.40
N TRP A 209 -6.59 0.21 8.40
CA TRP A 209 -7.44 0.45 7.24
C TRP A 209 -6.68 1.24 6.18
N LEU A 210 -6.59 0.67 4.98
CA LEU A 210 -6.00 1.32 3.83
C LEU A 210 -7.07 1.61 2.76
N LEU A 211 -6.83 2.65 1.98
CA LEU A 211 -7.64 3.01 0.82
C LEU A 211 -6.76 2.99 -0.43
N GLN A 212 -7.17 2.22 -1.44
CA GLN A 212 -6.59 2.21 -2.78
C GLN A 212 -7.60 2.69 -3.83
N ARG A 213 -7.11 3.34 -4.89
CA ARG A 213 -7.95 3.92 -5.95
C ARG A 213 -7.54 3.41 -7.32
N PHE A 214 -8.54 2.98 -8.08
CA PHE A 214 -8.38 2.43 -9.42
C PHE A 214 -9.26 3.16 -10.42
N SER A 215 -8.83 3.24 -11.67
CA SER A 215 -9.77 3.53 -12.74
C SER A 215 -10.62 2.28 -12.97
N VAL A 216 -11.88 2.43 -13.34
CA VAL A 216 -12.73 1.30 -13.74
C VAL A 216 -12.08 0.51 -14.90
N ALA A 217 -11.41 1.20 -15.83
CA ALA A 217 -10.73 0.58 -16.98
C ALA A 217 -9.47 -0.22 -16.62
N ASP A 218 -8.91 -0.02 -15.41
CA ASP A 218 -7.68 -0.66 -14.94
C ASP A 218 -7.94 -1.24 -13.53
N CYS A 219 -9.13 -1.83 -13.34
CA CYS A 219 -9.51 -2.46 -12.09
C CYS A 219 -8.76 -3.79 -11.92
N PRO A 220 -8.08 -4.03 -10.78
CA PRO A 220 -7.46 -5.33 -10.52
C PRO A 220 -8.48 -6.46 -10.59
N GLN A 221 -8.09 -7.60 -11.17
CA GLN A 221 -8.97 -8.77 -11.34
C GLN A 221 -9.64 -9.20 -10.03
N ALA A 222 -8.91 -9.11 -8.91
CA ALA A 222 -9.44 -9.42 -7.58
C ALA A 222 -10.72 -8.64 -7.24
N PHE A 223 -10.96 -7.46 -7.83
CA PHE A 223 -12.12 -6.61 -7.55
C PHE A 223 -13.15 -6.56 -8.67
N HIS A 224 -13.04 -7.42 -9.69
CA HIS A 224 -14.03 -7.47 -10.78
C HIS A 224 -15.42 -7.91 -10.30
N TYR A 225 -15.48 -8.87 -9.37
CA TYR A 225 -16.75 -9.31 -8.81
C TYR A 225 -17.53 -8.19 -8.08
N PRO A 226 -16.97 -7.51 -7.06
CA PRO A 226 -17.68 -6.40 -6.40
C PRO A 226 -17.93 -5.21 -7.34
N MET A 227 -17.10 -5.02 -8.38
CA MET A 227 -17.37 -4.05 -9.44
C MET A 227 -18.65 -4.39 -10.22
N GLY A 228 -18.85 -5.66 -10.58
CA GLY A 228 -20.07 -6.15 -11.22
C GLY A 228 -21.32 -5.89 -10.38
N LEU A 229 -21.26 -6.18 -9.08
CA LEU A 229 -22.35 -5.88 -8.14
C LEU A 229 -22.69 -4.38 -8.11
N ALA A 230 -21.68 -3.52 -8.07
CA ALA A 230 -21.90 -2.07 -8.06
C ALA A 230 -22.52 -1.55 -9.37
N LEU A 231 -22.08 -2.07 -10.52
CA LEU A 231 -22.63 -1.72 -11.84
C LEU A 231 -24.09 -2.18 -11.99
N GLN A 232 -24.41 -3.40 -11.56
CA GLN A 232 -25.77 -3.91 -11.57
C GLN A 232 -26.70 -3.03 -10.74
N HIS A 233 -26.31 -2.70 -9.50
CA HIS A 233 -27.09 -1.82 -8.64
C HIS A 233 -27.28 -0.41 -9.25
N HIS A 234 -26.30 0.08 -9.99
CA HIS A 234 -26.44 1.34 -10.73
C HIS A 234 -27.51 1.26 -11.83
N ARG A 235 -27.59 0.15 -12.57
CA ARG A 235 -28.60 -0.08 -13.61
C ARG A 235 -30.00 -0.20 -13.02
N ASP A 236 -30.14 -1.01 -11.96
CA ASP A 236 -31.43 -1.22 -11.28
C ASP A 236 -32.01 0.09 -10.74
N SER A 237 -31.14 1.00 -10.27
CA SER A 237 -31.54 2.32 -9.76
C SER A 237 -31.97 3.31 -10.86
N GLN A 238 -31.55 3.12 -12.11
CA GLN A 238 -31.89 4.00 -13.23
C GLN A 238 -33.16 3.56 -13.98
N GLY A 239 -33.76 2.43 -13.62
CA GLY A 239 -35.00 1.94 -14.24
C GLY A 239 -34.84 1.57 -15.71
N ASP A 240 -33.61 1.31 -16.17
CA ASP A 240 -33.34 1.01 -17.57
C ASP A 240 -33.74 -0.43 -17.90
N ILE A 241 -35.02 -0.61 -18.23
CA ILE A 241 -35.55 -1.82 -18.86
C ILE A 241 -35.36 -1.64 -20.37
N THR A 242 -34.12 -1.64 -20.84
CA THR A 242 -33.85 -1.80 -22.27
C THR A 242 -32.77 -2.85 -22.51
N GLN A 243 -32.96 -3.52 -23.65
CA GLN A 243 -32.44 -4.82 -24.02
C GLN A 243 -30.92 -4.94 -23.92
N SER A 244 -30.49 -6.17 -23.69
CA SER A 244 -29.14 -6.70 -23.95
C SER A 244 -28.47 -6.01 -25.14
N VAL A 245 -27.69 -4.97 -24.86
CA VAL A 245 -26.65 -4.49 -25.77
C VAL A 245 -25.40 -5.25 -25.39
N ASP A 246 -24.95 -6.07 -26.33
CA ASP A 246 -23.81 -6.97 -26.27
C ASP A 246 -22.60 -6.32 -25.58
N THR A 247 -22.47 -6.60 -24.29
CA THR A 247 -21.20 -6.49 -23.57
C THR A 247 -20.63 -7.89 -23.43
N GLU A 248 -20.63 -8.65 -24.53
CA GLU A 248 -20.05 -9.99 -24.58
C GLU A 248 -18.52 -9.94 -24.45
N ASP A 249 -17.89 -8.78 -24.60
CA ASP A 249 -16.42 -8.66 -24.65
C ASP A 249 -15.75 -8.38 -23.27
N ILE A 250 -16.51 -8.35 -22.17
CA ILE A 250 -15.95 -8.27 -20.79
C ILE A 250 -16.35 -9.48 -19.94
N THR A 251 -17.21 -10.38 -20.44
CA THR A 251 -17.70 -11.54 -19.66
C THR A 251 -17.23 -12.89 -20.19
N THR A 252 -16.48 -12.95 -21.29
CA THR A 252 -15.91 -14.22 -21.78
C THR A 252 -14.47 -14.45 -21.31
N SER A 253 -14.29 -14.73 -20.03
CA SER A 253 -13.24 -15.65 -19.58
C SER A 253 -13.64 -16.35 -18.28
N SER A 254 -14.36 -17.47 -18.41
CA SER A 254 -14.06 -18.74 -17.71
C SER A 254 -13.59 -18.67 -16.24
N ASP A 255 -14.19 -17.84 -15.39
CA ASP A 255 -14.13 -17.98 -13.94
C ASP A 255 -15.51 -17.60 -13.44
N GLU A 256 -16.35 -18.59 -13.15
CA GLU A 256 -17.61 -18.35 -12.47
C GLU A 256 -17.31 -17.59 -11.17
N GLY A 257 -17.63 -16.30 -11.16
CA GLY A 257 -17.91 -15.48 -9.99
C GLY A 257 -17.14 -15.84 -8.73
N ARG A 258 -15.79 -15.78 -8.75
CA ARG A 258 -15.02 -15.90 -7.51
C ARG A 258 -15.39 -14.72 -6.61
N ARG A 259 -16.31 -14.98 -5.69
CA ARG A 259 -16.79 -14.06 -4.64
C ARG A 259 -15.70 -13.71 -3.63
N VAL A 260 -14.51 -14.27 -3.78
CA VAL A 260 -13.40 -14.15 -2.85
C VAL A 260 -12.30 -13.33 -3.50
N SER A 261 -11.91 -12.23 -2.84
CA SER A 261 -10.79 -11.39 -3.25
C SER A 261 -9.64 -11.55 -2.30
N ALA A 262 -8.45 -11.82 -2.84
CA ALA A 262 -7.22 -11.68 -2.06
C ALA A 262 -6.98 -10.20 -1.72
N LEU A 263 -6.67 -9.90 -0.46
CA LEU A 263 -6.33 -8.56 -0.03
C LEU A 263 -4.84 -8.26 -0.29
N PRO A 264 -4.51 -7.01 -0.67
CA PRO A 264 -3.13 -6.60 -0.84
C PRO A 264 -2.29 -6.78 0.43
N ARG A 265 -1.14 -7.47 0.29
CA ARG A 265 -0.16 -7.64 1.37
C ARG A 265 0.83 -6.49 1.36
N ALA A 266 1.09 -5.93 2.55
CA ALA A 266 2.12 -4.93 2.74
C ALA A 266 3.51 -5.45 2.33
N LEU A 267 4.39 -4.51 1.96
CA LEU A 267 5.80 -4.77 1.72
C LEU A 267 6.54 -4.97 3.06
N PRO A 268 7.60 -5.79 3.09
CA PRO A 268 8.40 -5.98 4.30
C PRO A 268 9.08 -4.69 4.75
N LEU A 269 9.39 -4.57 6.05
CA LEU A 269 10.14 -3.43 6.58
C LEU A 269 11.53 -3.27 5.96
N THR A 270 12.17 -4.40 5.66
CA THR A 270 13.50 -4.44 5.04
C THR A 270 13.38 -4.71 3.55
N CYS A 271 13.90 -3.80 2.73
CA CYS A 271 14.08 -4.02 1.30
C CYS A 271 15.42 -4.72 1.05
N THR A 272 15.41 -5.83 0.30
CA THR A 272 16.64 -6.54 -0.11
C THR A 272 17.34 -5.90 -1.29
N ALA A 273 16.64 -5.01 -2.01
CA ALA A 273 17.10 -4.36 -3.24
C ALA A 273 17.40 -2.86 -3.04
N THR A 274 17.83 -2.43 -1.84
CA THR A 274 18.14 -1.02 -1.54
C THR A 274 19.20 -0.42 -2.46
N HIS A 275 20.11 -1.24 -2.96
CA HIS A 275 21.14 -0.87 -3.93
C HIS A 275 20.55 -0.49 -5.32
N LEU A 276 19.33 -0.91 -5.65
CA LEU A 276 18.64 -0.55 -6.88
C LEU A 276 17.81 0.74 -6.75
N HIS A 277 17.65 1.28 -5.54
CA HIS A 277 16.88 2.50 -5.34
C HIS A 277 17.59 3.71 -5.95
N ARG A 278 16.96 4.30 -6.97
CA ARG A 278 17.40 5.55 -7.62
C ARG A 278 16.75 6.76 -6.94
N LEU A 279 17.34 7.20 -5.83
CA LEU A 279 16.90 8.41 -5.12
C LEU A 279 17.59 9.66 -5.71
N SER A 280 17.18 10.02 -6.92
CA SER A 280 17.49 11.31 -7.53
C SER A 280 16.21 12.11 -7.74
N PHE A 281 16.34 13.44 -7.60
CA PHE A 281 15.27 14.36 -7.89
C PHE A 281 15.19 14.60 -9.40
N CYS A 282 13.99 14.54 -9.95
CA CYS A 282 13.72 14.89 -11.32
C CYS A 282 13.89 16.39 -11.51
N LYS A 283 14.35 16.82 -12.70
CA LYS A 283 14.29 18.23 -13.09
C LYS A 283 12.89 18.53 -13.65
N PHE A 284 11.86 18.20 -12.89
CA PHE A 284 10.48 18.39 -13.31
C PHE A 284 10.01 19.80 -12.96
N SER A 285 9.66 20.58 -13.99
CA SER A 285 8.94 21.84 -13.91
C SER A 285 7.59 21.66 -14.60
N LEU A 286 6.50 22.05 -13.96
CA LEU A 286 5.17 22.08 -14.62
C LEU A 286 5.05 23.24 -15.62
N GLU A 287 6.04 24.14 -15.67
CA GLU A 287 6.00 25.38 -16.44
C GLU A 287 6.77 25.29 -17.76
N GLU A 288 7.59 24.26 -17.97
CA GLU A 288 8.38 24.09 -19.20
C GLU A 288 7.99 22.78 -19.91
N ASP A 289 7.54 22.90 -21.17
CA ASP A 289 7.08 21.79 -22.02
C ASP A 289 8.11 20.64 -22.15
N ASP A 290 9.40 20.95 -21.99
CA ASP A 290 10.52 20.01 -22.09
C ASP A 290 10.83 19.23 -20.80
N ALA A 291 10.22 19.58 -19.66
CA ALA A 291 10.60 19.00 -18.36
C ALA A 291 10.17 17.53 -18.19
N LEU A 292 9.24 17.04 -19.02
CA LEU A 292 8.84 15.63 -19.07
C LEU A 292 9.89 14.74 -19.76
N ALA A 293 10.85 15.31 -20.50
CA ALA A 293 11.83 14.55 -21.29
C ALA A 293 13.02 14.01 -20.46
N VAL A 294 13.20 14.45 -19.21
CA VAL A 294 14.45 14.24 -18.45
C VAL A 294 14.38 13.05 -17.48
N ASN A 295 13.20 12.46 -17.24
CA ASN A 295 13.09 11.27 -16.38
C ASN A 295 12.91 9.98 -17.22
N PRO A 296 13.77 8.96 -17.07
CA PRO A 296 13.58 7.68 -17.77
C PRO A 296 12.32 6.90 -17.35
N LEU A 297 11.66 7.30 -16.25
CA LEU A 297 10.45 6.63 -15.75
C LEU A 297 9.18 7.35 -16.21
N SER A 298 8.24 6.56 -16.74
CA SER A 298 6.89 7.00 -17.07
C SER A 298 6.11 7.41 -15.83
N LEU A 299 5.32 8.48 -15.94
CA LEU A 299 4.40 8.89 -14.87
C LEU A 299 3.19 7.96 -14.81
N LYS A 300 2.74 7.67 -13.59
CA LYS A 300 1.55 6.85 -13.30
C LYS A 300 0.40 7.72 -12.77
N VAL A 301 0.69 8.55 -11.76
CA VAL A 301 -0.29 9.50 -11.19
C VAL A 301 0.43 10.80 -10.85
N VAL A 302 -0.20 11.94 -11.12
CA VAL A 302 0.26 13.26 -10.67
C VAL A 302 -0.87 13.92 -9.89
N MET A 303 -0.56 14.44 -8.70
CA MET A 303 -1.39 15.44 -8.04
C MET A 303 -0.68 16.78 -8.16
N SER A 304 -1.38 17.81 -8.62
CA SER A 304 -0.90 19.20 -8.66
C SER A 304 -1.97 20.14 -8.15
N ASP A 305 -1.65 20.93 -7.12
CA ASP A 305 -2.55 21.91 -6.50
C ASP A 305 -3.94 21.34 -6.16
N GLY A 306 -3.97 20.09 -5.71
CA GLY A 306 -5.18 19.37 -5.31
C GLY A 306 -5.90 18.63 -6.45
N VAL A 307 -5.48 18.82 -7.71
CA VAL A 307 -6.06 18.13 -8.86
C VAL A 307 -5.28 16.85 -9.15
N LEU A 308 -5.98 15.73 -9.39
CA LEU A 308 -5.38 14.43 -9.66
C LEU A 308 -5.49 14.04 -11.14
N TYR A 309 -4.36 13.68 -11.71
CA TYR A 309 -4.19 13.21 -13.08
C TYR A 309 -3.69 11.77 -13.06
N ARG A 310 -4.36 10.88 -13.77
CA ARG A 310 -3.91 9.50 -13.95
C ARG A 310 -3.49 9.29 -15.40
N PHE A 311 -2.35 8.65 -15.59
CA PHE A 311 -1.80 8.32 -16.90
C PHE A 311 -2.14 6.87 -17.21
N ILE A 312 -2.90 6.66 -18.29
CA ILE A 312 -3.21 5.33 -18.80
C ILE A 312 -2.32 5.14 -20.03
N TRP A 313 -1.33 4.26 -19.91
CA TRP A 313 -0.47 3.88 -21.02
C TRP A 313 -1.17 2.76 -21.78
N THR A 314 -1.90 3.12 -22.83
CA THR A 314 -2.29 2.13 -23.83
C THR A 314 -1.07 1.92 -24.74
N GLU A 315 -0.71 0.68 -25.03
CA GLU A 315 0.13 0.37 -26.19
C GLU A 315 -0.79 0.23 -27.41
N PRO A 316 -0.71 1.09 -28.42
CA PRO A 316 -1.26 0.77 -29.72
C PRO A 316 -0.11 0.77 -30.73
N THR A 317 0.21 -0.40 -31.29
CA THR A 317 0.69 -0.51 -32.68
C THR A 317 1.69 0.55 -33.18
N GLY A 318 2.62 1.00 -32.34
CA GLY A 318 3.67 1.97 -32.70
C GLY A 318 3.45 3.46 -32.37
N GLU A 319 2.33 3.90 -31.77
CA GLU A 319 2.14 5.32 -31.39
C GLU A 319 1.66 5.51 -29.94
N ILE A 320 2.45 6.18 -29.10
CA ILE A 320 2.11 6.44 -27.70
C ILE A 320 1.01 7.52 -27.62
N HIS A 321 -0.25 7.13 -27.49
CA HIS A 321 -1.33 8.07 -27.15
C HIS A 321 -1.31 8.42 -25.66
N ARG A 322 -0.97 9.67 -25.34
CA ARG A 322 -1.12 10.24 -23.99
C ARG A 322 -2.59 10.61 -23.76
N ARG A 323 -3.39 9.74 -23.13
CA ARG A 323 -4.73 10.10 -22.67
C ARG A 323 -4.68 10.64 -21.25
N TRP A 324 -5.17 11.86 -21.07
CA TRP A 324 -5.33 12.51 -19.77
C TRP A 324 -6.70 12.15 -19.21
N VAL A 325 -6.73 11.51 -18.03
CA VAL A 325 -7.97 11.43 -17.26
C VAL A 325 -7.79 12.29 -16.02
N CYS A 326 -8.46 13.45 -16.03
CA CYS A 326 -8.51 14.38 -14.91
C CYS A 326 -9.65 13.96 -13.98
N PHE A 327 -9.34 13.81 -12.69
CA PHE A 327 -10.32 13.60 -11.64
C PHE A 327 -10.24 14.78 -10.67
N TYR A 328 -11.34 15.50 -10.50
CA TYR A 328 -11.47 16.48 -9.43
C TYR A 328 -11.78 15.74 -8.13
N LEU A 329 -10.91 15.92 -7.14
CA LEU A 329 -11.22 15.55 -5.76
C LEU A 329 -11.78 16.79 -5.07
N GLY A 330 -13.10 16.79 -4.83
CA GLY A 330 -13.66 17.63 -3.78
C GLY A 330 -13.03 17.21 -2.46
N GLY A 331 -12.49 18.19 -1.73
CA GLY A 331 -11.81 18.00 -0.44
C GLY A 331 -12.74 17.53 0.67
#